data_AF-A0A7C7WPI4-F1
#
_entry.id   AF-A0A7C7WPI4-F1
#
_cell.length_a   1.000
_cell.length_b   1.000
_cell.length_c   1.000
_cell.angle_alpha   90.00
_cell.angle_beta   90.00
_cell.angle_gamma   90.00
#
_symmetry.space_group_name_H-M   'P 1'
#
loop_
_entity.id
_entity.type
_entity.pdbx_description
1 polymer ?
#
loop_
_entity_poly.entity_id
_entity_poly.type
_entity_poly.pdbx_seq_one_letter_code
_entity_poly.pdbx_strand_id
1 'polypeptide(L)'
;MAEVENPAEPFKRAVSAALRALAQERELVVSFGGDDAGMAKDGEARLPQPTNDLNPGEVARVRGVADSLAMRMRYHDDSVHARRRPRGDVAQAIYDSVEQARVESLGMRRFTGVADNVTSMLDSRCRSRGYERIDRFEDVPLHEAIGFLVREQVTGAEPPAAARKMVDMCRSWVESKAPETLDDLGRDVDNQDLFARDLRRLLADLELAEAEDEMEQPQDTEMQDPSEDESEGGDGDADGESGDSDGFDAMAA
;
A
#
# COMPACT_ATOMS: atom_id res chain seq x y z
N MET A 1 -45.31 9.00 -2.31
CA MET A 1 -44.91 7.58 -2.24
C MET A 1 -43.41 7.58 -2.11
N ALA A 2 -42.84 7.02 -1.05
CA ALA A 2 -41.38 6.89 -0.96
C ALA A 2 -40.95 5.91 -2.05
N GLU A 3 -40.03 6.31 -2.92
CA GLU A 3 -39.40 5.39 -3.87
C GLU A 3 -38.79 4.24 -3.06
N VAL A 4 -39.02 3.01 -3.52
CA VAL A 4 -38.37 1.83 -2.93
C VAL A 4 -36.88 1.96 -3.25
N GLU A 5 -36.13 2.50 -2.30
CA GLU A 5 -34.69 2.72 -2.45
C GLU A 5 -34.01 1.37 -2.72
N ASN A 6 -33.11 1.34 -3.69
CA ASN A 6 -32.31 0.15 -3.97
C ASN A 6 -31.61 -0.29 -2.67
N PRO A 7 -31.76 -1.55 -2.22
CA PRO A 7 -31.14 -2.04 -0.97
C PRO A 7 -29.64 -1.76 -0.86
N ALA A 8 -28.93 -1.66 -1.99
CA ALA A 8 -27.50 -1.34 -2.04
C ALA A 8 -27.18 0.09 -1.57
N GLU A 9 -28.09 1.06 -1.68
CA GLU A 9 -27.81 2.48 -1.36
C GLU A 9 -27.67 2.74 0.15
N PRO A 10 -28.55 2.24 1.03
CA PRO A 10 -28.31 2.26 2.47
C PRO A 10 -26.99 1.58 2.86
N PHE A 11 -26.66 0.46 2.21
CA PHE A 11 -25.40 -0.25 2.46
C PHE A 11 -24.19 0.61 2.07
N LYS A 12 -24.14 1.17 0.85
CA LYS A 12 -23.07 2.06 0.40
C LYS A 12 -22.88 3.26 1.34
N ARG A 13 -23.97 3.88 1.80
CA ARG A 13 -23.92 4.99 2.78
C ARG A 13 -23.30 4.56 4.10
N ALA A 14 -23.68 3.39 4.63
CA ALA A 14 -23.12 2.84 5.85
C ALA A 14 -21.63 2.51 5.72
N VAL A 15 -21.23 1.86 4.62
CA VAL A 15 -19.82 1.54 4.35
C VAL A 15 -18.97 2.81 4.24
N SER A 16 -19.46 3.82 3.52
CA SER A 16 -18.76 5.10 3.37
C SER A 16 -18.57 5.81 4.71
N ALA A 17 -19.59 5.83 5.55
CA ALA A 17 -19.51 6.44 6.89
C ALA A 17 -18.52 5.70 7.79
N ALA A 18 -18.52 4.36 7.76
CA ALA A 18 -17.59 3.54 8.52
C ALA A 18 -16.15 3.73 8.05
N LEU A 19 -15.91 3.76 6.74
CA LEU A 19 -14.59 4.00 6.16
C LEU A 19 -14.03 5.36 6.63
N ARG A 20 -14.81 6.44 6.51
CA ARG A 20 -14.43 7.77 7.02
C ARG A 20 -14.07 7.76 8.50
N ALA A 21 -14.90 7.11 9.31
CA ALA A 21 -14.69 7.03 10.76
C ALA A 21 -13.41 6.25 11.12
N LEU A 22 -13.17 5.13 10.44
CA LEU A 22 -11.99 4.30 10.65
C LEU A 22 -10.72 5.00 10.19
N ALA A 23 -10.72 5.61 9.00
CA ALA A 23 -9.61 6.38 8.43
C ALA A 23 -9.35 7.70 9.17
N GLN A 24 -10.32 8.18 9.96
CA GLN A 24 -10.33 9.51 10.59
C GLN A 24 -10.40 10.68 9.61
N GLU A 25 -10.91 10.45 8.40
CA GLU A 25 -11.04 11.45 7.34
C GLU A 25 -12.51 11.77 7.06
N ARG A 26 -13.01 12.87 7.64
CA ARG A 26 -14.44 13.21 7.62
C ARG A 26 -14.94 13.59 6.23
N GLU A 27 -14.12 14.29 5.47
CA GLU A 27 -14.45 14.82 4.14
C GLU A 27 -14.07 13.89 3.00
N LEU A 28 -13.64 12.66 3.31
CA LEU A 28 -13.23 11.71 2.28
C LEU A 28 -14.38 11.42 1.30
N VAL A 29 -14.11 11.62 0.02
CA VAL A 29 -15.02 11.24 -1.06
C VAL A 29 -14.90 9.74 -1.27
N VAL A 30 -16.04 9.05 -1.22
CA VAL A 30 -16.12 7.60 -1.43
C VAL A 30 -17.01 7.36 -2.64
N SER A 31 -16.50 6.64 -3.63
CA SER A 31 -17.28 6.16 -4.77
C SER A 31 -17.25 4.65 -4.87
N PHE A 32 -18.24 4.12 -5.58
CA PHE A 32 -18.40 2.70 -5.83
C PHE A 32 -18.36 2.49 -7.34
N GLY A 33 -17.42 1.67 -7.81
CA GLY A 33 -17.26 1.42 -9.24
C GLY A 33 -15.85 1.00 -9.65
N GLY A 34 -15.74 0.46 -10.85
CA GLY A 34 -14.50 -0.03 -11.44
C GLY A 34 -14.08 -1.42 -10.96
N ASP A 35 -13.10 -1.99 -11.67
CA ASP A 35 -12.47 -3.26 -11.31
C ASP A 35 -11.38 -3.07 -10.23
N ASP A 36 -10.82 -1.86 -10.11
CA ASP A 36 -9.72 -1.54 -9.20
C ASP A 36 -10.20 -0.73 -7.99
N ALA A 37 -10.20 -1.37 -6.82
CA ALA A 37 -10.44 -0.69 -5.54
C ALA A 37 -9.14 -0.09 -4.98
N GLY A 38 -9.23 1.07 -4.33
CA GLY A 38 -8.09 1.77 -3.75
C GLY A 38 -8.26 3.29 -3.70
N MET A 39 -7.16 4.00 -3.46
CA MET A 39 -7.12 5.45 -3.56
C MET A 39 -6.90 5.88 -5.02
N ALA A 40 -7.78 6.74 -5.53
CA ALA A 40 -7.57 7.42 -6.79
C ALA A 40 -6.58 8.59 -6.62
N LYS A 41 -6.01 9.05 -7.73
CA LYS A 41 -4.97 10.10 -7.76
C LYS A 41 -5.44 11.45 -7.22
N ASP A 42 -6.75 11.70 -7.24
CA ASP A 42 -7.42 12.88 -6.72
C ASP A 42 -7.78 12.76 -5.22
N GLY A 43 -7.39 11.67 -4.56
CA GLY A 43 -7.67 11.42 -3.14
C GLY A 43 -9.04 10.81 -2.88
N GLU A 44 -9.77 10.40 -3.92
CA GLU A 44 -11.05 9.69 -3.79
C GLU A 44 -10.83 8.21 -3.44
N ALA A 45 -11.58 7.70 -2.45
CA ALA A 45 -11.59 6.27 -2.11
C ALA A 45 -12.59 5.52 -2.99
N ARG A 46 -12.10 4.57 -3.80
CA ARG A 46 -12.91 3.74 -4.70
C ARG A 46 -13.10 2.34 -4.13
N LEU A 47 -14.36 1.95 -3.99
CA LEU A 47 -14.77 0.65 -3.47
C LEU A 47 -15.46 -0.20 -4.55
N PRO A 48 -15.43 -1.54 -4.43
CA PRO A 48 -16.13 -2.41 -5.35
C PRO A 48 -17.63 -2.14 -5.31
N GLN A 49 -18.26 -2.11 -6.48
CA GLN A 49 -19.71 -1.91 -6.60
C GLN A 49 -20.45 -3.15 -6.05
N PRO A 50 -21.29 -3.01 -5.00
CA PRO A 50 -22.13 -4.12 -4.55
C PRO A 50 -23.28 -4.37 -5.54
N THR A 51 -23.68 -5.64 -5.68
CA THR A 51 -24.95 -5.99 -6.32
C THR A 51 -26.14 -5.68 -5.40
N ASN A 52 -27.33 -5.67 -5.97
CA ASN A 52 -28.57 -5.39 -5.23
C ASN A 52 -29.00 -6.56 -4.33
N ASP A 53 -28.46 -7.77 -4.56
CA ASP A 53 -28.80 -8.97 -3.79
C ASP A 53 -28.14 -8.96 -2.39
N LEU A 54 -27.02 -8.24 -2.25
CA LEU A 54 -26.28 -8.08 -0.99
C LEU A 54 -26.05 -9.39 -0.25
N ASN A 55 -25.66 -10.44 -0.97
CA ASN A 55 -25.34 -11.71 -0.34
C ASN A 55 -24.18 -11.54 0.67
N PRO A 56 -24.11 -12.39 1.72
CA PRO A 56 -23.13 -12.21 2.80
C PRO A 56 -21.67 -12.16 2.33
N GLY A 57 -21.31 -12.94 1.30
CA GLY A 57 -19.95 -12.97 0.76
C GLY A 57 -19.57 -11.67 0.06
N GLU A 58 -20.48 -11.07 -0.69
CA GLU A 58 -20.29 -9.77 -1.32
C GLU A 58 -20.22 -8.63 -0.30
N VAL A 59 -21.11 -8.64 0.69
CA VAL A 59 -21.09 -7.66 1.78
C VAL A 59 -19.74 -7.71 2.50
N ALA A 60 -19.26 -8.91 2.84
CA ALA A 60 -17.96 -9.11 3.47
C ALA A 60 -16.81 -8.64 2.57
N ARG A 61 -16.87 -8.89 1.25
CA ARG A 61 -15.86 -8.42 0.29
C ARG A 61 -15.77 -6.90 0.26
N VAL A 62 -16.90 -6.20 0.07
CA VAL A 62 -16.94 -4.74 0.00
C VAL A 62 -16.50 -4.11 1.33
N ARG A 63 -16.97 -4.67 2.45
CA ARG A 63 -16.56 -4.24 3.81
C ARG A 63 -15.08 -4.46 4.06
N GLY A 64 -14.54 -5.63 3.69
CA GLY A 64 -13.13 -5.95 3.89
C GLY A 64 -12.21 -5.02 3.10
N VAL A 65 -12.57 -4.70 1.86
CA VAL A 65 -11.81 -3.73 1.04
C VAL A 65 -11.89 -2.33 1.65
N ALA A 66 -13.07 -1.90 2.10
CA ALA A 66 -13.24 -0.60 2.74
C ALA A 66 -12.45 -0.47 4.04
N ASP A 67 -12.49 -1.50 4.88
CA ASP A 67 -11.77 -1.51 6.17
C ASP A 67 -10.25 -1.59 5.93
N SER A 68 -9.79 -2.41 4.98
CA SER A 68 -8.38 -2.49 4.56
C SER A 68 -7.86 -1.13 4.07
N LEU A 69 -8.62 -0.44 3.20
CA LEU A 69 -8.28 0.89 2.72
C LEU A 69 -8.21 1.92 3.85
N ALA A 70 -9.18 1.89 4.76
CA ALA A 70 -9.19 2.78 5.92
C ALA A 70 -8.00 2.56 6.85
N MET A 71 -7.60 1.29 7.06
CA MET A 71 -6.42 0.98 7.88
C MET A 71 -5.14 1.47 7.22
N ARG A 72 -5.02 1.35 5.89
CA ARG A 72 -3.89 1.91 5.15
C ARG A 72 -3.83 3.43 5.33
N MET A 73 -4.93 4.15 5.08
CA MET A 73 -4.97 5.62 5.27
C MET A 73 -4.58 6.06 6.67
N ARG A 74 -4.94 5.26 7.69
CA ARG A 74 -4.70 5.62 9.10
C ARG A 74 -3.28 5.31 9.57
N TYR A 75 -2.71 4.20 9.14
CA TYR A 75 -1.48 3.65 9.74
C TYR A 75 -0.28 3.65 8.79
N HIS A 76 -0.47 4.04 7.53
CA HIS A 76 0.59 4.12 6.52
C HIS A 76 1.08 5.56 6.37
N ASP A 77 2.40 5.72 6.40
CA ASP A 77 3.11 6.93 6.03
C ASP A 77 3.82 6.69 4.68
N ASP A 78 3.34 7.34 3.63
CA ASP A 78 3.88 7.21 2.27
C ASP A 78 5.36 7.65 2.18
N SER A 79 5.77 8.62 3.00
CA SER A 79 7.13 9.16 2.97
C SER A 79 8.15 8.17 3.54
N VAL A 80 7.79 7.52 4.66
CA VAL A 80 8.62 6.46 5.27
C VAL A 80 8.69 5.25 4.34
N HIS A 81 7.56 4.85 3.75
CA HIS A 81 7.50 3.73 2.81
C HIS A 81 8.36 3.97 1.58
N ALA A 82 8.23 5.14 0.95
CA ALA A 82 9.00 5.50 -0.24
C ALA A 82 10.51 5.55 0.05
N ARG A 83 10.91 6.14 1.18
CA ARG A 83 12.32 6.25 1.59
C ARG A 83 12.98 4.89 1.84
N ARG A 84 12.23 3.91 2.34
CA ARG A 84 12.74 2.59 2.72
C ARG A 84 12.53 1.51 1.67
N ARG A 85 11.86 1.84 0.56
CA ARG A 85 11.50 0.88 -0.49
C ARG A 85 12.76 0.21 -1.07
N PRO A 86 12.85 -1.14 -1.09
CA PRO A 86 14.03 -1.84 -1.61
C PRO A 86 14.13 -1.77 -3.14
N ARG A 87 15.29 -2.16 -3.68
CA ARG A 87 15.48 -2.38 -5.12
C ARG A 87 15.05 -3.80 -5.52
N GLY A 88 14.76 -3.98 -6.81
CA GLY A 88 14.32 -5.26 -7.36
C GLY A 88 12.82 -5.50 -7.24
N ASP A 89 12.20 -5.99 -8.32
CA ASP A 89 10.74 -6.13 -8.42
C ASP A 89 10.17 -7.11 -7.37
N VAL A 90 10.89 -8.20 -7.09
CA VAL A 90 10.47 -9.22 -6.12
C VAL A 90 10.48 -8.66 -4.70
N ALA A 91 11.56 -7.99 -4.30
CA ALA A 91 11.68 -7.36 -2.99
C ALA A 91 10.64 -6.26 -2.79
N GLN A 92 10.39 -5.43 -3.82
CA GLN A 92 9.35 -4.41 -3.79
C GLN A 92 7.96 -5.01 -3.62
N ALA A 93 7.63 -6.09 -4.33
CA ALA A 93 6.34 -6.76 -4.20
C ALA A 93 6.13 -7.32 -2.77
N ILE A 94 7.17 -7.91 -2.17
CA ILE A 94 7.12 -8.39 -0.78
C ILE A 94 6.97 -7.21 0.17
N TYR A 95 7.76 -6.15 -0.02
CA TYR A 95 7.74 -4.95 0.82
C TYR A 95 6.35 -4.30 0.84
N ASP A 96 5.76 -4.10 -0.33
CA ASP A 96 4.43 -3.50 -0.49
C ASP A 96 3.32 -4.40 0.11
N SER A 97 3.42 -5.72 -0.08
CA SER A 97 2.46 -6.70 0.45
C SER A 97 2.53 -6.83 1.97
N VAL A 98 3.73 -6.88 2.54
CA VAL A 98 3.93 -6.99 3.99
C VAL A 98 3.53 -5.69 4.70
N GLU A 99 3.77 -4.53 4.10
CA GLU A 99 3.26 -3.27 4.63
C GLU A 99 1.73 -3.24 4.66
N GLN A 100 1.07 -3.76 3.60
CA GLN A 100 -0.38 -3.90 3.59
C GLN A 100 -0.86 -4.83 4.71
N ALA A 101 -0.15 -5.95 4.94
CA ALA A 101 -0.44 -6.85 6.05
C ALA A 101 -0.25 -6.17 7.42
N ARG A 102 0.77 -5.30 7.57
CA ARG A 102 1.02 -4.54 8.81
C ARG A 102 -0.16 -3.64 9.16
N VAL A 103 -0.57 -2.77 8.24
CA VAL A 103 -1.64 -1.80 8.49
C VAL A 103 -2.98 -2.50 8.76
N GLU A 104 -3.28 -3.57 8.01
CA GLU A 104 -4.46 -4.40 8.26
C GLU A 104 -4.40 -5.01 9.66
N SER A 105 -3.28 -5.60 10.03
CA SER A 105 -3.10 -6.28 11.32
C SER A 105 -3.25 -5.33 12.52
N LEU A 106 -2.76 -4.09 12.40
CA LEU A 106 -3.00 -3.03 13.41
C LEU A 106 -4.50 -2.74 13.58
N GLY A 107 -5.23 -2.68 12.47
CA GLY A 107 -6.68 -2.57 12.48
C GLY A 107 -7.38 -3.74 13.13
N MET A 108 -6.98 -4.96 12.76
CA MET A 108 -7.55 -6.20 13.29
C MET A 108 -7.36 -6.34 14.81
N ARG A 109 -6.19 -5.95 15.34
CA ARG A 109 -5.90 -5.93 16.79
C ARG A 109 -6.86 -5.03 17.56
N ARG A 110 -7.31 -3.94 16.93
CA ARG A 110 -8.13 -2.90 17.58
C ARG A 110 -9.62 -3.08 17.37
N PHE A 111 -10.04 -3.66 16.25
CA PHE A 111 -11.44 -3.76 15.84
C PHE A 111 -11.79 -5.17 15.37
N THR A 112 -12.50 -5.94 16.21
CA THR A 112 -12.91 -7.31 15.88
C THR A 112 -13.72 -7.38 14.58
N GLY A 113 -14.62 -6.42 14.33
CA GLY A 113 -15.37 -6.37 13.07
C GLY A 113 -14.49 -6.15 11.83
N VAL A 114 -13.39 -5.40 11.96
CA VAL A 114 -12.39 -5.26 10.87
C VAL A 114 -11.67 -6.59 10.67
N ALA A 115 -11.31 -7.28 11.76
CA ALA A 115 -10.71 -8.61 11.69
C ALA A 115 -11.58 -9.62 10.92
N ASP A 116 -12.89 -9.65 11.20
CA ASP A 116 -13.81 -10.55 10.51
C ASP A 116 -13.95 -10.21 9.02
N ASN A 117 -14.10 -8.91 8.69
CA ASN A 117 -14.26 -8.44 7.31
C ASN A 117 -12.99 -8.68 6.47
N VAL A 118 -11.82 -8.31 6.99
CA VAL A 118 -10.53 -8.50 6.31
C VAL A 118 -10.25 -10.00 6.13
N THR A 119 -10.49 -10.83 7.16
CA THR A 119 -10.28 -12.28 7.06
C THR A 119 -11.19 -12.91 5.99
N SER A 120 -12.46 -12.52 5.95
CA SER A 120 -13.41 -13.02 4.93
C SER A 120 -13.03 -12.59 3.52
N MET A 121 -12.55 -11.36 3.35
CA MET A 121 -12.03 -10.85 2.09
C MET A 121 -10.79 -11.63 1.64
N LEU A 122 -9.82 -11.85 2.53
CA LEU A 122 -8.59 -12.58 2.24
C LEU A 122 -8.88 -14.03 1.85
N ASP A 123 -9.76 -14.73 2.58
CA ASP A 123 -10.16 -16.10 2.26
C ASP A 123 -10.82 -16.19 0.86
N SER A 124 -11.69 -15.25 0.54
CA SER A 124 -12.30 -15.16 -0.79
C SER A 124 -11.26 -14.92 -1.90
N ARG A 125 -10.27 -14.03 -1.65
CA ARG A 125 -9.17 -13.73 -2.58
C ARG A 125 -8.25 -14.93 -2.80
N CYS A 126 -7.92 -15.66 -1.73
CA CYS A 126 -7.10 -16.86 -1.80
C CYS A 126 -7.78 -17.97 -2.63
N ARG A 127 -9.09 -18.17 -2.44
CA ARG A 127 -9.88 -19.11 -3.25
C ARG A 127 -9.94 -18.68 -4.72
N SER A 128 -10.21 -17.40 -5.00
CA SER A 128 -10.28 -16.92 -6.39
C SER A 128 -8.96 -17.04 -7.14
N ARG A 129 -7.83 -16.90 -6.44
CA ARG A 129 -6.48 -17.12 -7.00
C ARG A 129 -6.07 -18.59 -7.05
N GLY A 130 -6.87 -19.49 -6.45
CA GLY A 130 -6.63 -20.93 -6.49
C GLY A 130 -5.40 -21.39 -5.71
N TYR A 131 -5.06 -20.69 -4.62
CA TYR A 131 -3.91 -21.03 -3.76
C TYR A 131 -4.03 -22.41 -3.11
N GLU A 132 -5.25 -22.95 -3.03
CA GLU A 132 -5.51 -24.32 -2.55
C GLU A 132 -4.84 -25.40 -3.42
N ARG A 133 -4.48 -25.07 -4.66
CA ARG A 133 -3.83 -25.97 -5.63
C ARG A 133 -2.31 -25.88 -5.64
N ILE A 134 -1.72 -25.01 -4.81
CA ILE A 134 -0.26 -24.86 -4.74
C ILE A 134 0.32 -26.00 -3.90
N ASP A 135 1.06 -26.89 -4.56
CA ASP A 135 1.63 -28.09 -3.95
C ASP A 135 3.16 -28.05 -3.82
N ARG A 136 3.82 -27.08 -4.47
CA ARG A 136 5.28 -26.95 -4.51
C ARG A 136 5.71 -25.55 -4.08
N PHE A 137 6.88 -25.47 -3.46
CA PHE A 137 7.42 -24.19 -2.99
C PHE A 137 7.72 -23.22 -4.15
N GLU A 138 8.17 -23.72 -5.30
CA GLU A 138 8.51 -22.86 -6.45
C GLU A 138 7.29 -22.16 -7.06
N ASP A 139 6.08 -22.65 -6.80
CA ASP A 139 4.82 -22.07 -7.26
C ASP A 139 4.23 -21.07 -6.23
N VAL A 140 4.90 -20.87 -5.09
CA VAL A 140 4.42 -19.99 -4.00
C VAL A 140 4.66 -18.52 -4.36
N PRO A 141 3.60 -17.68 -4.39
CA PRO A 141 3.78 -16.23 -4.45
C PRO A 141 4.32 -15.71 -3.12
N LEU A 142 5.65 -15.54 -3.04
CA LEU A 142 6.35 -15.17 -1.80
C LEU A 142 5.78 -13.91 -1.13
N HIS A 143 5.41 -12.89 -1.90
CA HIS A 143 4.83 -11.65 -1.38
C HIS A 143 3.52 -11.87 -0.59
N GLU A 144 2.64 -12.77 -1.04
CA GLU A 144 1.41 -13.09 -0.31
C GLU A 144 1.71 -14.02 0.87
N ALA A 145 2.56 -15.02 0.69
CA ALA A 145 2.90 -15.97 1.75
C ALA A 145 3.58 -15.28 2.94
N ILE A 146 4.58 -14.43 2.70
CA ILE A 146 5.25 -13.65 3.75
C ILE A 146 4.28 -12.65 4.40
N GLY A 147 3.41 -12.00 3.61
CA GLY A 147 2.35 -11.14 4.15
C GLY A 147 1.43 -11.88 5.13
N PHE A 148 1.04 -13.12 4.83
CA PHE A 148 0.25 -13.95 5.74
C PHE A 148 1.02 -14.37 6.99
N LEU A 149 2.32 -14.68 6.89
CA LEU A 149 3.16 -14.98 8.05
C LEU A 149 3.22 -13.80 9.01
N VAL A 150 3.47 -12.60 8.48
CA VAL A 150 3.52 -11.38 9.30
C VAL A 150 2.17 -11.09 9.94
N ARG A 151 1.07 -11.24 9.19
CA ARG A 151 -0.29 -11.07 9.76
C ARG A 151 -0.52 -12.04 10.91
N GLU A 152 -0.25 -13.32 10.73
CA GLU A 152 -0.41 -14.31 11.79
C GLU A 152 0.47 -13.99 13.00
N GLN A 153 1.72 -13.57 12.79
CA GLN A 153 2.63 -13.19 13.86
C GLN A 153 2.09 -12.00 14.68
N VAL A 154 1.50 -11.00 14.01
CA VAL A 154 0.99 -9.79 14.67
C VAL A 154 -0.36 -10.03 15.35
N THR A 155 -1.26 -10.81 14.73
CA THR A 155 -2.65 -10.95 15.19
C THR A 155 -2.93 -12.27 15.89
N GLY A 156 -2.04 -13.27 15.79
CA GLY A 156 -2.27 -14.65 16.21
C GLY A 156 -3.34 -15.38 15.41
N ALA A 157 -3.84 -14.79 14.32
CA ALA A 157 -4.91 -15.37 13.52
C ALA A 157 -4.33 -16.25 12.43
N GLU A 158 -4.80 -17.49 12.35
CA GLU A 158 -4.31 -18.44 11.35
C GLU A 158 -4.45 -17.88 9.92
N PRO A 159 -3.58 -18.30 8.99
CA PRO A 159 -3.72 -17.99 7.58
C PRO A 159 -5.06 -18.52 7.02
N PRO A 160 -5.61 -17.86 5.97
CA PRO A 160 -6.80 -18.36 5.29
C PRO A 160 -6.65 -19.83 4.89
N ALA A 161 -7.72 -20.62 5.01
CA ALA A 161 -7.65 -22.07 4.80
C ALA A 161 -7.12 -22.43 3.39
N ALA A 162 -7.54 -21.67 2.37
CA ALA A 162 -7.07 -21.86 0.99
C ALA A 162 -5.58 -21.53 0.78
N ALA A 163 -4.95 -20.78 1.69
CA ALA A 163 -3.55 -20.38 1.61
C ALA A 163 -2.64 -21.17 2.59
N ARG A 164 -3.21 -21.91 3.54
CA ARG A 164 -2.45 -22.51 4.65
C ARG A 164 -1.24 -23.34 4.17
N LYS A 165 -1.43 -24.20 3.18
CA LYS A 165 -0.35 -25.03 2.64
C LYS A 165 0.84 -24.23 2.09
N MET A 166 0.57 -23.18 1.29
CA MET A 166 1.65 -22.34 0.75
C MET A 166 2.34 -21.53 1.84
N VAL A 167 1.60 -21.09 2.86
CA VAL A 167 2.13 -20.36 4.00
C VAL A 167 3.03 -21.26 4.86
N ASP A 168 2.65 -22.52 5.10
CA ASP A 168 3.46 -23.47 5.88
C ASP A 168 4.78 -23.83 5.19
N MET A 169 4.77 -23.98 3.86
CA MET A 169 6.00 -24.16 3.07
C MET A 169 6.91 -22.93 3.17
N CYS A 170 6.33 -21.73 3.08
CA CYS A 170 7.06 -20.47 3.23
C CYS A 170 7.60 -20.29 4.64
N ARG A 171 6.83 -20.63 5.68
CA ARG A 171 7.26 -20.58 7.08
C ARG A 171 8.53 -21.38 7.30
N SER A 172 8.52 -22.64 6.86
CA SER A 172 9.65 -23.55 7.04
C SER A 172 10.92 -23.00 6.37
N TRP A 173 10.77 -22.35 5.21
CA TRP A 173 11.87 -21.70 4.51
C TRP A 173 12.37 -20.44 5.23
N VAL A 174 11.47 -19.54 5.65
CA VAL A 174 11.82 -18.32 6.39
C VAL A 174 12.50 -18.66 7.72
N GLU A 175 11.97 -19.59 8.51
CA GLU A 175 12.56 -20.02 9.78
C GLU A 175 13.96 -20.62 9.60
N SER A 176 14.24 -21.26 8.46
CA SER A 176 15.57 -21.81 8.17
C SER A 176 16.62 -20.75 7.83
N LYS A 177 16.19 -19.55 7.41
CA LYS A 177 17.05 -18.47 6.89
C LYS A 177 17.12 -17.27 7.84
N ALA A 178 15.99 -16.91 8.45
CA ALA A 178 15.78 -15.71 9.24
C ALA A 178 14.90 -15.99 10.49
N PRO A 179 15.36 -16.85 11.42
CA PRO A 179 14.53 -17.36 12.53
C PRO A 179 14.05 -16.27 13.50
N GLU A 180 14.81 -15.19 13.69
CA GLU A 180 14.51 -14.14 14.66
C GLU A 180 13.72 -12.96 14.05
N THR A 181 13.75 -12.82 12.72
CA THR A 181 13.29 -11.60 12.05
C THR A 181 11.76 -11.47 12.02
N LEU A 182 11.01 -12.58 12.03
CA LEU A 182 9.55 -12.55 12.16
C LEU A 182 9.12 -12.05 13.54
N ASP A 183 9.82 -12.44 14.61
CA ASP A 183 9.56 -11.97 15.97
C ASP A 183 9.81 -10.47 16.12
N ASP A 184 10.88 -9.98 15.50
CA ASP A 184 11.22 -8.55 15.46
C ASP A 184 10.13 -7.74 14.72
N LEU A 185 9.69 -8.20 13.54
CA LEU A 185 8.57 -7.58 12.80
C LEU A 185 7.28 -7.49 13.62
N GLY A 186 6.98 -8.54 14.40
CA GLY A 186 5.82 -8.54 15.30
C GLY A 186 5.93 -7.52 16.43
N ARG A 187 7.13 -7.33 16.98
CA ARG A 187 7.42 -6.37 18.06
C ARG A 187 7.31 -4.92 17.58
N ASP A 188 7.84 -4.64 16.39
CA ASP A 188 7.99 -3.28 15.87
C ASP A 188 6.83 -2.83 14.97
N VAL A 189 5.77 -3.65 14.87
CA VAL A 189 4.58 -3.43 14.03
C VAL A 189 3.94 -2.04 14.16
N ASP A 190 3.98 -1.46 15.36
CA ASP A 190 3.39 -0.15 15.68
C ASP A 190 4.26 1.04 15.20
N ASN A 191 5.53 0.81 14.80
CA ASN A 191 6.44 1.82 14.27
C ASN A 191 6.89 1.46 12.84
N GLN A 192 6.36 2.19 11.85
CA GLN A 192 6.62 1.89 10.44
C GLN A 192 8.09 1.98 10.02
N ASP A 193 8.91 2.91 10.57
CA ASP A 193 10.33 3.00 10.18
C ASP A 193 11.14 1.83 10.73
N LEU A 194 10.87 1.41 11.98
CA LEU A 194 11.52 0.24 12.57
C LEU A 194 11.11 -1.04 11.85
N PHE A 195 9.80 -1.24 11.66
CA PHE A 195 9.25 -2.36 10.91
C PHE A 195 9.83 -2.45 9.49
N ALA A 196 9.97 -1.31 8.79
CA ALA A 196 10.56 -1.28 7.46
C ALA A 196 12.04 -1.69 7.45
N ARG A 197 12.81 -1.35 8.49
CA ARG A 197 14.21 -1.80 8.63
C ARG A 197 14.28 -3.30 8.87
N ASP A 198 13.43 -3.83 9.74
CA ASP A 198 13.35 -5.26 10.00
C ASP A 198 12.95 -6.05 8.76
N LEU A 199 12.02 -5.51 7.96
CA LEU A 199 11.60 -6.12 6.71
C LEU A 199 12.72 -6.11 5.67
N ARG A 200 13.53 -5.05 5.60
CA ARG A 200 14.71 -5.03 4.73
C ARG A 200 15.77 -6.05 5.17
N ARG A 201 15.99 -6.19 6.48
CA ARG A 201 16.86 -7.25 7.02
C ARG A 201 16.34 -8.64 6.66
N LEU A 202 15.02 -8.88 6.79
CA LEU A 202 14.40 -10.13 6.34
C LEU A 202 14.68 -10.39 4.86
N LEU A 203 14.49 -9.38 4.00
CA LEU A 203 14.75 -9.52 2.56
C LEU A 203 16.22 -9.82 2.25
N ALA A 204 17.16 -9.26 3.02
CA ALA A 204 18.58 -9.56 2.90
C ALA A 204 18.91 -10.99 3.36
N ASP A 205 18.39 -11.43 4.51
CA ASP A 205 18.59 -12.78 5.05
C ASP A 205 18.03 -13.87 4.11
N LEU A 206 16.95 -13.53 3.39
CA LEU A 206 16.34 -14.38 2.37
C LEU A 206 17.05 -14.33 1.02
N GLU A 207 18.12 -13.53 0.88
CA GLU A 207 18.85 -13.29 -0.37
C GLU A 207 17.92 -12.76 -1.50
N LEU A 208 16.88 -12.02 -1.11
CA LEU A 208 15.89 -11.44 -2.02
C LEU A 208 16.14 -9.95 -2.30
N ALA A 209 16.96 -9.30 -1.48
CA ALA A 209 17.45 -7.94 -1.74
C ALA A 209 18.68 -7.99 -2.65
N GLU A 210 18.80 -7.04 -3.57
CA GLU A 210 20.01 -6.85 -4.36
C GLU A 210 21.15 -6.33 -3.45
N ALA A 211 22.38 -6.82 -3.66
CA ALA A 211 23.54 -6.55 -2.81
C ALA A 211 23.92 -5.05 -2.66
N GLU A 212 23.35 -4.16 -3.48
CA GLU A 212 23.57 -2.71 -3.36
C GLU A 212 22.84 -2.07 -2.17
N ASP A 213 21.91 -2.78 -1.51
CA ASP A 213 21.18 -2.30 -0.33
C ASP A 213 22.02 -2.31 0.97
N GLU A 214 23.22 -2.93 0.99
CA GLU A 214 24.11 -3.00 2.16
C GLU A 214 24.88 -1.69 2.44
N MET A 215 24.82 -0.69 1.55
CA MET A 215 25.64 0.53 1.64
C MET A 215 24.98 1.74 2.34
N GLU A 216 23.74 1.63 2.83
CA GLU A 216 23.14 2.72 3.62
C GLU A 216 23.40 2.53 5.13
N GLN A 217 24.65 2.80 5.54
CA GLN A 217 24.91 3.25 6.91
C GLN A 217 24.28 4.64 7.13
N PRO A 218 23.80 4.97 8.34
CA PRO A 218 23.11 6.22 8.58
C PRO A 218 24.10 7.38 8.48
N GLN A 219 24.00 8.17 7.42
CA GLN A 219 24.60 9.51 7.42
C GLN A 219 23.63 10.44 8.15
N ASP A 220 23.84 10.55 9.47
CA ASP A 220 23.57 11.79 10.17
C ASP A 220 24.42 12.87 9.50
N THR A 221 23.80 13.70 8.66
CA THR A 221 24.41 14.94 8.20
C THR A 221 23.58 16.10 8.72
N GLU A 222 23.88 16.50 9.95
CA GLU A 222 23.61 17.83 10.47
C GLU A 222 24.37 18.89 9.64
N MET A 223 23.64 19.91 9.19
CA MET A 223 24.10 21.25 8.76
C MET A 223 24.98 21.29 7.48
N GLN A 224 24.95 22.30 6.61
CA GLN A 224 24.83 23.74 6.82
C GLN A 224 24.66 24.42 5.43
N ASP A 225 23.82 25.44 5.31
CA ASP A 225 23.88 26.42 4.21
C ASP A 225 25.18 27.23 4.35
N PRO A 226 25.90 27.52 3.24
CA PRO A 226 26.00 28.93 2.83
C PRO A 226 26.08 29.15 1.29
N SER A 227 25.23 30.08 0.82
CA SER A 227 25.55 31.37 0.16
C SER A 227 26.54 31.45 -1.03
N GLU A 228 26.04 32.16 -2.07
CA GLU A 228 26.64 32.94 -3.17
C GLU A 228 28.15 33.28 -3.10
N ASP A 229 28.91 33.17 -4.23
CA ASP A 229 29.27 34.34 -5.07
C ASP A 229 30.13 33.98 -6.32
N GLU A 230 29.86 34.75 -7.39
CA GLU A 230 30.63 35.21 -8.57
C GLU A 230 31.79 34.44 -9.25
N SER A 231 31.73 34.41 -10.60
CA SER A 231 32.86 34.82 -11.47
C SER A 231 32.40 35.13 -12.90
N GLU A 232 32.68 36.37 -13.32
CA GLU A 232 32.55 36.94 -14.67
C GLU A 232 33.41 36.26 -15.75
N GLY A 233 33.03 36.47 -17.01
CA GLY A 233 33.89 36.25 -18.18
C GLY A 233 33.23 36.72 -19.47
N GLY A 234 33.38 38.02 -19.77
CA GLY A 234 32.85 38.65 -20.99
C GLY A 234 33.75 38.54 -22.22
N ASP A 235 33.11 38.64 -23.39
CA ASP A 235 33.56 39.25 -24.65
C ASP A 235 32.30 39.19 -25.55
N GLY A 236 31.77 40.24 -26.16
CA GLY A 236 32.41 41.42 -26.73
C GLY A 236 32.17 41.38 -28.24
N ASP A 237 31.00 41.81 -28.73
CA ASP A 237 30.95 42.51 -30.02
C ASP A 237 29.67 43.36 -30.18
N ALA A 238 29.89 44.53 -30.74
CA ALA A 238 28.96 45.65 -30.83
C ALA A 238 28.60 45.94 -32.29
N ASP A 239 27.33 46.23 -32.54
CA ASP A 239 26.78 47.19 -33.51
C ASP A 239 25.25 46.99 -33.49
N GLY A 240 24.37 47.97 -33.36
CA GLY A 240 24.47 49.38 -33.69
C GLY A 240 23.24 49.73 -34.53
N GLU A 241 22.27 50.43 -33.92
CA GLU A 241 21.24 51.26 -34.57
C GLU A 241 20.15 50.55 -35.43
N SER A 242 18.90 51.00 -35.58
CA SER A 242 18.07 52.08 -35.04
C SER A 242 16.69 51.93 -35.72
N GLY A 243 15.63 52.42 -35.08
CA GLY A 243 14.40 52.88 -35.75
C GLY A 243 13.33 51.81 -36.03
N ASP A 244 12.20 51.76 -35.32
CA ASP A 244 11.07 52.71 -35.24
C ASP A 244 9.93 52.39 -36.24
N SER A 245 8.71 52.63 -35.74
CA SER A 245 7.40 52.71 -36.41
C SER A 245 6.61 51.43 -36.76
N ASP A 246 5.60 51.20 -35.94
CA ASP A 246 4.16 51.20 -36.28
C ASP A 246 3.70 50.94 -37.72
N GLY A 247 2.65 50.11 -37.82
CA GLY A 247 1.54 50.38 -38.75
C GLY A 247 1.05 49.21 -39.58
N PHE A 248 -0.11 48.68 -39.17
CA PHE A 248 -1.27 48.37 -40.03
C PHE A 248 -1.01 47.84 -41.45
N ASP A 249 -1.46 46.61 -41.75
CA ASP A 249 -2.56 46.48 -42.71
C ASP A 249 -3.33 45.16 -42.53
N ALA A 250 -4.64 45.30 -42.67
CA ALA A 250 -5.59 44.23 -42.83
C ALA A 250 -5.67 43.84 -44.32
N MET A 251 -6.39 42.74 -44.56
CA MET A 251 -7.28 42.53 -45.72
C MET A 251 -6.94 41.32 -46.62
N ALA A 252 -7.97 40.47 -46.71
CA ALA A 252 -8.32 39.54 -47.78
C ALA A 252 -7.37 38.34 -48.01
N ALA A 253 -7.85 37.10 -48.14
CA ALA A 253 -9.17 36.59 -48.50
C ALA A 253 -9.41 35.21 -47.87
#